data_AF-A0A7S2DU44-F1
#
_entry.id   AF-A0A7S2DU44-F1
#
_cell.length_a   1.000
_cell.length_b   1.000
_cell.length_c   1.000
_cell.angle_alpha   90.00
_cell.angle_beta   90.00
_cell.angle_gamma   90.00
#
_symmetry.space_group_name_H-M   'P 1'
#
loop_
_entity.id
_entity.type
_entity.pdbx_description
1 polymer ?
#
loop_
_entity_poly.entity_id
_entity_poly.type
_entity_poly.pdbx_seq_one_letter_code
_entity_poly.pdbx_strand_id
1 'polypeptide(L)'
;ETCIDLPLKETMQRRAADFLSGKFADLHPILLLFLNKLRQLEVFDSTCGTDRVMRRRDLERGVVELRTAVSFEDGGNEEVSTERFLVVKQDLEVPVEIARSKGALRTEVAIAIDLGADEGGARESRAYPVFSYLPVQPYGFRFIVQGDFMLASGREAITQDSPWNQWLRAEIPALFL
;
A
#
# COMPACT_ATOMS: atom_id res chain seq x y z
N GLU A 1 19.19 -5.66 -16.58
CA GLU A 1 18.69 -5.59 -15.19
C GLU A 1 19.07 -4.25 -14.60
N THR A 2 18.24 -3.67 -13.74
CA THR A 2 18.56 -2.44 -13.02
C THR A 2 18.94 -2.82 -11.60
N CYS A 3 20.16 -2.51 -11.18
CA CYS A 3 20.66 -2.76 -9.83
C CYS A 3 21.04 -1.41 -9.21
N ILE A 4 20.69 -1.22 -7.94
CA ILE A 4 21.10 -0.07 -7.14
C ILE A 4 21.86 -0.61 -5.94
N ASP A 5 23.15 -0.27 -5.86
CA ASP A 5 23.99 -0.58 -4.71
C ASP A 5 24.09 0.66 -3.82
N LEU A 6 23.74 0.50 -2.54
CA LEU A 6 23.72 1.57 -1.53
C LEU A 6 24.66 1.21 -0.38
N PRO A 7 25.98 1.47 -0.52
CA PRO A 7 26.95 1.08 0.48
C PRO A 7 26.74 1.84 1.79
N LEU A 8 26.64 1.10 2.90
CA LEU A 8 26.57 1.68 4.24
C LEU A 8 27.96 2.16 4.68
N LYS A 9 28.01 3.34 5.31
CA LYS A 9 29.23 3.85 5.95
C LYS A 9 29.68 2.86 7.03
N GLU A 10 30.96 2.50 7.05
CA GLU A 10 31.54 1.53 7.99
C GLU A 10 31.20 1.81 9.46
N THR A 11 31.24 3.09 9.85
CA THR A 11 30.92 3.54 11.21
C THR A 11 29.46 3.32 11.62
N MET A 12 28.57 3.07 10.66
CA MET A 12 27.14 2.91 10.86
C MET A 12 26.61 1.53 10.47
N GLN A 13 27.45 0.64 9.92
CA GLN A 13 27.00 -0.63 9.32
C GLN A 13 26.10 -1.43 10.25
N ARG A 14 26.50 -1.68 11.50
CA ARG A 14 25.72 -2.51 12.43
C ARG A 14 24.40 -1.85 12.83
N ARG A 15 24.44 -0.57 13.23
CA ARG A 15 23.24 0.19 13.65
C ARG A 15 22.27 0.42 12.49
N ALA A 16 22.80 0.66 11.29
CA ALA A 16 22.00 0.84 10.09
C ALA A 16 21.40 -0.48 9.62
N ALA A 17 22.13 -1.60 9.71
CA ALA A 17 21.60 -2.93 9.42
C ALA A 17 20.40 -3.23 10.34
N ASP A 18 20.57 -3.18 11.66
CA ASP A 18 19.47 -3.46 12.61
C ASP A 18 18.25 -2.55 12.37
N PHE A 19 18.48 -1.26 12.08
CA PHE A 19 17.43 -0.31 11.76
C PHE A 19 16.70 -0.65 10.46
N LEU A 20 17.43 -1.00 9.40
CA LEU A 20 16.87 -1.36 8.11
C LEU A 20 16.11 -2.68 8.19
N SER A 21 16.66 -3.70 8.86
CA SER A 21 15.99 -4.97 9.11
C SER A 21 14.63 -4.77 9.77
N GLY A 22 14.57 -3.94 10.82
CA GLY A 22 13.30 -3.56 11.44
C GLY A 22 12.32 -2.87 10.47
N LYS A 23 12.81 -1.90 9.67
CA LYS A 23 11.98 -1.20 8.68
C LYS A 23 11.46 -2.11 7.57
N PHE A 24 12.26 -3.08 7.13
CA PHE A 24 11.86 -4.04 6.11
C PHE A 24 10.92 -5.11 6.68
N ALA A 25 11.07 -5.49 7.95
CA ALA A 25 10.13 -6.37 8.66
C ALA A 25 8.72 -5.75 8.78
N ASP A 26 8.66 -4.42 8.96
CA ASP A 26 7.40 -3.65 9.00
C ASP A 26 6.70 -3.53 7.63
N LEU A 27 7.34 -3.93 6.52
CA LEU A 27 6.71 -3.83 5.19
C LEU A 27 5.51 -4.76 5.08
N HIS A 28 4.36 -4.18 4.77
CA HIS A 28 3.10 -4.90 4.66
C HIS A 28 2.74 -5.16 3.18
N PRO A 29 2.22 -6.35 2.81
CA PRO A 29 1.92 -6.68 1.40
C PRO A 29 0.86 -5.76 0.76
N ILE A 30 0.07 -5.05 1.59
CA ILE A 30 -0.88 -3.99 1.20
C ILE A 30 -0.24 -2.91 0.30
N LEU A 31 1.08 -2.73 0.36
CA LEU A 31 1.84 -1.86 -0.54
C LEU A 31 1.63 -2.20 -2.01
N LEU A 32 1.41 -3.48 -2.34
CA LEU A 32 1.25 -3.96 -3.71
C LEU A 32 -0.17 -3.72 -4.26
N LEU A 33 -1.14 -3.38 -3.40
CA LEU A 33 -2.58 -3.40 -3.71
C LEU A 33 -2.98 -2.50 -4.88
N PHE A 34 -2.35 -1.32 -4.99
CA PHE A 34 -2.65 -0.35 -6.05
C PHE A 34 -1.49 -0.10 -7.02
N LEU A 35 -0.40 -0.87 -6.90
CA LEU A 35 0.72 -0.74 -7.85
C LEU A 35 0.36 -1.40 -9.18
N ASN A 36 0.62 -0.69 -10.28
CA ASN A 36 0.23 -1.15 -11.61
C ASN A 36 1.11 -2.27 -12.16
N LYS A 37 2.42 -2.25 -11.83
CA LYS A 37 3.43 -3.13 -12.43
C LYS A 37 4.10 -4.06 -11.42
N LEU A 38 4.34 -3.61 -10.19
CA LEU A 38 5.00 -4.42 -9.17
C LEU A 38 3.99 -5.42 -8.58
N ARG A 39 4.24 -6.70 -8.79
CA ARG A 39 3.37 -7.80 -8.34
C ARG A 39 3.96 -8.64 -7.22
N GLN A 40 5.27 -8.52 -7.02
CA GLN A 40 6.02 -9.30 -6.06
C GLN A 40 7.16 -8.45 -5.52
N LEU A 41 7.38 -8.56 -4.21
CA LEU A 41 8.50 -7.94 -3.52
C LEU A 41 9.15 -9.00 -2.65
N GLU A 42 10.44 -9.19 -2.83
CA GLU A 42 11.25 -10.14 -2.08
C GLU A 42 12.31 -9.37 -1.30
N VAL A 43 12.44 -9.69 -0.02
CA VAL A 43 13.42 -9.10 0.88
C VAL A 43 14.22 -10.26 1.47
N PHE A 44 15.51 -10.25 1.20
CA PHE A 44 16.48 -11.21 1.72
C PHE A 44 17.32 -10.49 2.77
N ASP A 45 17.22 -10.93 4.03
CA ASP A 45 17.98 -10.36 5.13
C ASP A 45 19.01 -11.37 5.63
N SER A 46 20.24 -11.27 5.15
CA SER A 46 21.36 -12.11 5.56
C SER A 46 21.86 -11.81 6.98
N THR A 47 21.42 -10.72 7.63
CA THR A 47 21.79 -10.40 9.01
C THR A 47 20.87 -11.08 10.01
N CYS A 48 19.59 -11.22 9.68
CA CYS A 48 18.61 -11.95 10.47
C CYS A 48 18.37 -13.39 9.97
N GLY A 49 18.91 -13.77 8.81
CA GLY A 49 18.69 -15.09 8.20
C GLY A 49 17.22 -15.31 7.83
N THR A 50 16.57 -14.26 7.32
CA THR A 50 15.12 -14.27 7.04
C THR A 50 14.85 -13.81 5.62
N ASP A 51 14.06 -14.61 4.92
CA ASP A 51 13.58 -14.31 3.58
C ASP A 51 12.09 -14.05 3.62
N ARG A 52 11.67 -12.90 3.07
CA ARG A 52 10.26 -12.50 3.03
C ARG A 52 9.84 -12.27 1.60
N VAL A 53 8.76 -12.94 1.21
CA VAL A 53 8.16 -12.79 -0.11
C VAL A 53 6.73 -12.33 0.02
N MET A 54 6.44 -11.15 -0.54
CA MET A 54 5.11 -10.57 -0.63
C MET A 54 4.65 -10.61 -2.09
N ARG A 55 3.45 -11.16 -2.33
CA ARG A 55 2.89 -11.34 -3.67
C ARG A 55 1.47 -10.83 -3.74
N ARG A 56 1.14 -10.18 -4.85
CA ARG A 56 -0.22 -9.80 -5.23
C ARG A 56 -0.72 -10.69 -6.36
N ARG A 57 -1.95 -11.18 -6.22
CA ARG A 57 -2.70 -11.85 -7.27
C ARG A 57 -4.06 -11.18 -7.46
N ASP A 58 -4.37 -10.84 -8.69
CA ASP A 58 -5.71 -10.36 -9.04
C ASP A 58 -6.60 -11.59 -9.32
N LEU A 59 -7.68 -11.74 -8.57
CA LEU A 59 -8.68 -12.79 -8.71
C LEU A 59 -9.91 -12.25 -9.46
N GLU A 60 -10.92 -13.09 -9.65
CA GLU A 60 -12.15 -12.69 -10.33
C GLU A 60 -12.96 -11.64 -9.54
N ARG A 61 -13.83 -10.92 -10.25
CA ARG A 61 -14.82 -9.98 -9.68
C ARG A 61 -14.20 -8.87 -8.82
N GLY A 62 -13.00 -8.42 -9.15
CA GLY A 62 -12.33 -7.33 -8.46
C GLY A 62 -11.70 -7.72 -7.12
N VAL A 63 -11.62 -9.02 -6.79
CA VAL A 63 -10.93 -9.47 -5.58
C VAL A 63 -9.42 -9.48 -5.84
N VAL A 64 -8.64 -8.92 -4.91
CA VAL A 64 -7.19 -8.98 -4.91
C VAL A 64 -6.74 -9.75 -3.68
N GLU A 65 -5.86 -10.73 -3.90
CA GLU A 65 -5.24 -11.51 -2.84
C GLU A 65 -3.79 -11.07 -2.64
N LEU A 66 -3.45 -10.84 -1.38
CA LEU A 66 -2.12 -10.48 -0.93
C LEU A 66 -1.59 -11.62 -0.05
N ARG A 67 -0.48 -12.22 -0.45
CA ARG A 67 0.15 -13.32 0.28
C ARG A 67 1.53 -12.91 0.76
N THR A 68 1.83 -13.23 2.01
CA THR A 68 3.17 -13.12 2.58
C THR A 68 3.66 -14.51 2.96
N ALA A 69 4.89 -14.82 2.60
CA ALA A 69 5.61 -15.99 3.06
C ALA A 69 6.92 -15.53 3.71
N VAL A 70 7.23 -16.04 4.89
CA VAL A 70 8.46 -15.77 5.63
C VAL A 70 9.15 -17.10 5.92
N SER A 71 10.39 -17.25 5.48
CA SER A 71 11.22 -18.42 5.74
C SER A 71 12.49 -18.04 6.49
N PHE A 72 12.98 -18.98 7.29
CA PHE A 72 14.12 -18.80 8.18
C PHE A 72 15.26 -19.75 7.79
N GLU A 73 16.48 -19.24 7.71
CA GLU A 73 17.67 -20.04 7.33
C GLU A 73 18.02 -21.12 8.36
N ASP A 74 17.61 -20.93 9.62
CA ASP A 74 17.84 -21.88 10.72
C ASP A 74 16.93 -23.12 10.67
N GLY A 75 16.06 -23.21 9.65
CA GLY A 75 15.09 -24.30 9.50
C GLY A 75 13.83 -24.11 10.33
N GLY A 76 13.58 -22.90 10.85
CA GLY A 76 12.30 -22.52 11.42
C GLY A 76 11.12 -22.75 10.47
N ASN A 77 9.93 -22.93 11.03
CA ASN A 77 8.72 -23.17 10.24
C ASN A 77 8.41 -21.96 9.36
N GLU A 78 8.07 -22.20 8.08
CA GLU A 78 7.61 -21.15 7.18
C GLU A 78 6.28 -20.57 7.67
N GLU A 79 6.24 -19.25 7.82
CA GLU A 79 5.02 -18.52 8.16
C GLU A 79 4.36 -17.99 6.89
N VAL A 80 3.10 -18.36 6.68
CA VAL A 80 2.33 -17.92 5.51
C VAL A 80 1.04 -17.23 5.96
N SER A 81 0.82 -16.02 5.49
CA SER A 81 -0.43 -15.28 5.68
C SER A 81 -1.04 -14.86 4.35
N THR A 82 -2.37 -14.73 4.33
CA THR A 82 -3.14 -14.32 3.15
C THR A 82 -4.25 -13.36 3.56
N GLU A 83 -4.31 -12.22 2.88
CA GLU A 83 -5.36 -11.21 3.03
C GLU A 83 -6.06 -11.02 1.68
N ARG A 84 -7.38 -10.82 1.70
CA ARG A 84 -8.18 -10.60 0.48
C ARG A 84 -8.95 -9.31 0.57
N PHE A 85 -8.92 -8.55 -0.51
CA PHE A 85 -9.59 -7.27 -0.62
C PHE A 85 -10.50 -7.25 -1.85
N LEU A 86 -11.74 -6.81 -1.69
CA LEU A 86 -12.56 -6.40 -2.84
C LEU A 86 -12.15 -4.98 -3.23
N VAL A 87 -11.58 -4.83 -4.43
CA VAL A 87 -11.13 -3.55 -4.98
C VAL A 87 -12.16 -3.05 -5.99
N VAL A 88 -12.72 -1.87 -5.70
CA VAL A 88 -13.61 -1.15 -6.61
C VAL A 88 -12.88 0.09 -7.09
N LYS A 89 -12.93 0.34 -8.40
CA LYS A 89 -12.23 1.44 -9.07
C LYS A 89 -13.22 2.23 -9.92
N GLN A 90 -12.97 3.53 -10.01
CA GLN A 90 -13.72 4.42 -10.88
C GLN A 90 -12.78 5.40 -11.55
N ASP A 91 -12.85 5.43 -12.89
CA ASP A 91 -12.25 6.50 -13.68
C ASP A 91 -13.16 7.73 -13.61
N LEU A 92 -12.56 8.87 -13.32
CA LEU A 92 -13.23 10.15 -13.14
C LEU A 92 -12.80 11.12 -14.23
N GLU A 93 -13.76 11.86 -14.78
CA GLU A 93 -13.49 13.02 -15.62
C GLU A 93 -13.37 14.26 -14.73
N VAL A 94 -12.27 14.98 -14.89
CA VAL A 94 -11.93 16.10 -14.02
C VAL A 94 -12.70 17.35 -14.49
N PRO A 95 -13.47 18.01 -13.60
CA PRO A 95 -14.13 19.28 -13.91
C PRO A 95 -13.10 20.36 -14.28
N VAL A 96 -13.41 21.19 -15.27
CA VAL A 96 -12.48 22.20 -15.80
C VAL A 96 -12.06 23.21 -14.72
N GLU A 97 -12.95 23.51 -13.78
CA GLU A 97 -12.74 24.44 -12.68
C GLU A 97 -11.75 23.91 -11.63
N ILE A 98 -11.65 22.58 -11.53
CA ILE A 98 -10.77 21.85 -10.60
C ILE A 98 -9.50 21.37 -11.31
N ALA A 99 -9.53 21.31 -12.64
CA ALA A 99 -8.43 20.85 -13.46
C ALA A 99 -7.15 21.63 -13.16
N ARG A 100 -6.08 20.87 -12.90
CA ARG A 100 -4.76 21.44 -12.69
C ARG A 100 -4.35 22.16 -13.99
N SER A 101 -3.62 23.26 -13.87
CA SER A 101 -3.15 24.13 -14.97
C SER A 101 -2.33 23.42 -16.06
N LYS A 102 -2.04 22.10 -15.91
CA LYS A 102 -1.41 21.23 -16.92
C LYS A 102 -2.05 19.83 -17.03
N GLY A 103 -3.37 19.72 -17.18
CA GLY A 103 -3.94 18.72 -18.10
C GLY A 103 -4.22 17.29 -17.59
N ALA A 104 -4.48 17.07 -16.30
CA ALA A 104 -5.16 15.83 -15.91
C ALA A 104 -6.65 15.97 -16.23
N LEU A 105 -7.08 15.49 -17.41
CA LEU A 105 -8.50 15.39 -17.77
C LEU A 105 -9.19 14.19 -17.11
N ARG A 106 -8.39 13.23 -16.65
CA ARG A 106 -8.84 12.00 -16.02
C ARG A 106 -7.97 11.65 -14.82
N THR A 107 -8.59 11.00 -13.85
CA THR A 107 -7.93 10.39 -12.69
C THR A 107 -8.69 9.14 -12.28
N GLU A 108 -8.06 8.26 -11.52
CA GLU A 108 -8.71 7.09 -10.92
C GLU A 108 -8.86 7.33 -9.41
N VAL A 109 -9.99 6.90 -8.87
CA VAL A 109 -10.18 6.67 -7.43
C VAL A 109 -10.51 5.20 -7.22
N ALA A 110 -10.05 4.64 -6.11
CA ALA A 110 -10.34 3.27 -5.75
C ALA A 110 -10.59 3.12 -4.26
N ILE A 111 -11.41 2.14 -3.90
CA ILE A 111 -11.53 1.66 -2.54
C ILE A 111 -11.17 0.18 -2.49
N ALA A 112 -10.66 -0.27 -1.35
CA ALA A 112 -10.48 -1.70 -1.10
C ALA A 112 -11.07 -2.08 0.25
N ILE A 113 -12.01 -3.03 0.21
CA ILE A 113 -12.73 -3.55 1.36
C ILE A 113 -12.10 -4.88 1.75
N ASP A 114 -11.60 -4.95 2.97
CA ASP A 114 -11.08 -6.18 3.55
C ASP A 114 -12.20 -7.23 3.68
N LEU A 115 -12.03 -8.36 3.00
CA LEU A 115 -12.98 -9.47 3.04
C LEU A 115 -12.85 -10.30 4.32
N GLY A 116 -11.81 -10.06 5.12
CA GLY A 116 -11.46 -10.87 6.28
C GLY A 116 -10.89 -12.23 5.88
N ALA A 117 -10.30 -12.91 6.85
CA ALA A 117 -10.15 -14.36 6.77
C ALA A 117 -11.54 -14.99 7.02
N ASP A 118 -11.85 -16.10 6.35
CA ASP A 118 -13.12 -16.85 6.46
C ASP A 118 -13.44 -17.37 7.88
N GLU A 119 -12.62 -17.05 8.89
CA GLU A 119 -12.73 -17.57 10.25
C GLU A 119 -13.15 -16.49 11.23
N GLY A 120 -14.48 -16.29 11.37
CA GLY A 120 -15.26 -15.99 12.59
C GLY A 120 -14.78 -14.98 13.65
N GLY A 121 -13.64 -14.34 13.50
CA GLY A 121 -13.05 -13.41 14.44
C GLY A 121 -13.66 -12.04 14.30
N ALA A 122 -14.01 -11.42 15.42
CA ALA A 122 -14.46 -10.04 15.45
C ALA A 122 -13.48 -9.17 14.66
N ARG A 123 -13.97 -8.49 13.60
CA ARG A 123 -13.20 -7.50 12.84
C ARG A 123 -12.72 -6.43 13.82
N GLU A 124 -11.48 -6.56 14.30
CA GLU A 124 -10.87 -5.54 15.14
C GLU A 124 -10.98 -4.18 14.46
N SER A 125 -10.97 -3.11 15.26
CA SER A 125 -11.03 -1.75 14.76
C SER A 125 -9.73 -1.31 14.09
N ARG A 126 -9.35 -2.00 13.01
CA ARG A 126 -8.20 -1.66 12.17
C ARG A 126 -8.53 -0.39 11.37
N ALA A 127 -7.75 0.65 11.61
CA ALA A 127 -7.71 1.81 10.73
C ALA A 127 -6.83 1.48 9.53
N TYR A 128 -7.35 1.72 8.33
CA TYR A 128 -6.60 1.53 7.09
C TYR A 128 -5.94 2.85 6.65
N PRO A 129 -4.74 2.77 6.04
CA PRO A 129 -4.09 3.94 5.47
C PRO A 129 -4.86 4.41 4.21
N VAL A 130 -4.67 5.68 3.87
CA VAL A 130 -5.03 6.19 2.54
C VAL A 130 -3.82 6.03 1.63
N PHE A 131 -4.04 5.88 0.33
CA PHE A 131 -3.00 5.72 -0.68
C PHE A 131 -2.99 6.87 -1.66
N SER A 132 -1.79 7.38 -1.94
CA SER A 132 -1.45 8.14 -3.13
C SER A 132 -0.25 7.47 -3.77
N TYR A 133 -0.53 6.38 -4.49
CA TYR A 133 0.40 5.32 -4.94
C TYR A 133 1.08 4.52 -3.81
N LEU A 134 1.50 5.18 -2.74
CA LEU A 134 2.02 4.58 -1.51
C LEU A 134 1.12 4.97 -0.32
N PRO A 135 1.15 4.19 0.79
CA PRO A 135 0.43 4.54 2.00
C PRO A 135 0.87 5.90 2.54
N VAL A 136 -0.12 6.70 2.91
CA VAL A 136 0.04 7.91 3.72
C VAL A 136 -0.61 7.67 5.09
N GLN A 137 -0.59 8.67 5.97
CA GLN A 137 -1.16 8.55 7.30
C GLN A 137 -2.62 8.04 7.27
N PRO A 138 -3.05 7.19 8.22
CA PRO A 138 -4.45 6.82 8.34
C PRO A 138 -5.33 8.01 8.74
N TYR A 139 -6.53 8.06 8.16
CA TYR A 139 -7.54 9.09 8.40
C TYR A 139 -8.82 8.52 9.06
N GLY A 140 -8.71 7.35 9.70
CA GLY A 140 -9.82 6.69 10.41
C GLY A 140 -10.76 5.86 9.52
N PHE A 141 -10.43 5.67 8.24
CA PHE A 141 -11.22 4.80 7.35
C PHE A 141 -11.11 3.33 7.77
N ARG A 142 -12.23 2.63 7.64
CA ARG A 142 -12.37 1.17 7.89
C ARG A 142 -12.22 0.32 6.63
N PHE A 143 -11.83 0.98 5.54
CA PHE A 143 -11.50 0.46 4.24
C PHE A 143 -10.34 1.29 3.70
N ILE A 144 -9.65 0.79 2.69
CA ILE A 144 -8.53 1.49 2.09
C ILE A 144 -9.07 2.41 1.00
N VAL A 145 -8.56 3.64 0.95
CA VAL A 145 -8.86 4.60 -0.13
C VAL A 145 -7.60 4.82 -0.92
N GLN A 146 -7.70 4.83 -2.24
CA GLN A 146 -6.62 5.27 -3.13
C GLN A 146 -7.14 6.36 -4.07
N GLY A 147 -6.31 7.37 -4.27
CA GLY A 147 -6.54 8.41 -5.27
C GLY A 147 -5.28 9.25 -5.48
N ASP A 148 -5.27 10.08 -6.53
CA ASP A 148 -4.17 11.02 -6.79
C ASP A 148 -4.23 12.25 -5.84
N PHE A 149 -4.22 12.00 -4.53
CA PHE A 149 -4.28 13.08 -3.54
C PHE A 149 -3.02 13.93 -3.58
N MET A 150 -3.20 15.25 -3.51
CA MET A 150 -2.11 16.18 -3.25
C MET A 150 -1.69 16.08 -1.79
N LEU A 151 -0.39 15.89 -1.60
CA LEU A 151 0.22 15.70 -0.28
C LEU A 151 0.99 16.95 0.14
N ALA A 152 1.13 17.14 1.45
CA ALA A 152 2.06 18.12 2.03
C ALA A 152 3.51 17.79 1.63
N SER A 153 4.44 18.73 1.82
CA SER A 153 5.83 18.58 1.39
C SER A 153 6.53 17.32 1.93
N GLY A 154 6.21 16.90 3.16
CA GLY A 154 6.73 15.66 3.75
C GLY A 154 6.12 14.37 3.18
N ARG A 155 5.06 14.48 2.35
CA ARG A 155 4.27 13.39 1.77
C ARG A 155 3.61 12.43 2.78
N GLU A 156 3.61 12.80 4.06
CA GLU A 156 3.00 12.01 5.13
C GLU A 156 1.49 12.28 5.27
N ALA A 157 1.02 13.45 4.84
CA ALA A 157 -0.36 13.89 4.99
C ALA A 157 -0.92 14.51 3.70
N ILE A 158 -2.23 14.36 3.52
CA ILE A 158 -3.04 14.96 2.46
C ILE A 158 -3.30 16.44 2.79
N THR A 159 -3.11 17.32 1.80
CA THR A 159 -3.38 18.76 1.95
C THR A 159 -4.89 19.01 2.04
N GLN A 160 -5.36 19.61 3.14
CA GLN A 160 -6.80 19.81 3.40
C GLN A 160 -7.44 20.91 2.54
N ASP A 161 -6.71 21.99 2.27
CA ASP A 161 -7.24 23.19 1.61
C ASP A 161 -7.23 23.10 0.07
N SER A 162 -7.03 21.92 -0.48
CA SER A 162 -6.96 21.71 -1.92
C SER A 162 -8.36 21.46 -2.52
N PRO A 163 -8.81 22.26 -3.50
CA PRO A 163 -10.04 21.99 -4.25
C PRO A 163 -10.04 20.60 -4.91
N TRP A 164 -8.87 20.15 -5.39
CA TRP A 164 -8.67 18.84 -5.98
C TRP A 164 -8.93 17.70 -4.98
N ASN A 165 -8.35 17.76 -3.77
CA ASN A 165 -8.56 16.73 -2.76
C ASN A 165 -10.00 16.71 -2.25
N GLN A 166 -10.63 17.89 -2.14
CA GLN A 166 -12.04 18.02 -1.74
C GLN A 166 -12.97 17.39 -2.78
N TRP A 167 -12.71 17.63 -4.07
CA TRP A 167 -13.42 17.01 -5.17
C TRP A 167 -13.23 15.48 -5.19
N LEU A 168 -11.99 14.98 -5.19
CA LEU A 168 -11.72 13.53 -5.13
C LEU A 168 -12.44 12.85 -3.96
N ARG A 169 -12.43 13.49 -2.78
CA ARG A 169 -13.13 12.97 -1.61
C ARG A 169 -14.65 12.87 -1.82
N ALA A 170 -15.24 13.81 -2.54
CA ALA A 170 -16.67 13.82 -2.84
C ALA A 170 -17.08 12.70 -3.80
N GLU A 171 -16.14 12.18 -4.61
CA GLU A 171 -16.38 11.06 -5.52
C GLU A 171 -16.31 9.69 -4.82
N ILE A 172 -15.61 9.57 -3.69
CA ILE A 172 -15.42 8.29 -2.96
C ILE A 172 -16.75 7.57 -2.63
N PRO A 173 -17.81 8.24 -2.14
CA PRO A 173 -19.07 7.57 -1.83
C PRO A 173 -19.71 6.83 -3.03
N ALA A 174 -19.44 7.27 -4.27
CA ALA A 174 -19.99 6.63 -5.46
C ALA A 174 -19.49 5.20 -5.67
N LEU A 175 -18.35 4.83 -5.08
CA LEU A 175 -17.77 3.48 -5.19
C LEU A 175 -18.48 2.43 -4.33
N PHE A 176 -19.43 2.84 -3.49
CA PHE A 176 -20.23 1.94 -2.65
C PHE A 176 -21.62 1.62 -3.24
N LEU A 177 -22.00 2.26 -4.34
CA LEU A 177 -23.33 2.18 -4.97
C LEU A 177 -23.38 1.16 -6.12
#